data_AF-A0A1G8LXH0-F1
#
_entry.id   AF-A0A1G8LXH0-F1
#
_cell.length_a   1.000
_cell.length_b   1.000
_cell.length_c   1.000
_cell.angle_alpha   90.00
_cell.angle_beta   90.00
_cell.angle_gamma   90.00
#
_symmetry.space_group_name_H-M   'P 1'
#
loop_
_entity.id
_entity.type
_entity.pdbx_description
1 polymer ?
#
loop_
_entity_poly.entity_id
_entity_poly.type
_entity_poly.pdbx_seq_one_letter_code
_entity_poly.pdbx_strand_id
1 'polypeptide(L)'
;MLLRPLALVLFLLHTTACVATVPSWYLAPPADTASHLYGVGAGLSPLNARQQALIDITSRLQVRVQGRLKAHTQTLNGQVDQRVEQQVESENAAFTLSNYELYESAHDKNTFYQLIRVDRPALMAGLEQQLNQHLEQLSQLRQQPMSSLRQFRKLNQNLTTADTARALAGVLEQQQHPVPDLAPLSWFERRLAEHKANSSILLEFTDTSPQTEAFVSQWLDDSGFQVSGPNPIAILKFNIDAQPARELFGQYHVRLDGKLTVVDQGQIVHTKRLTSTGVSSLSEAQAKAVAEQQLLKQIAGENIWQLLLPM
;
A
#
# COMPACT_ATOMS: atom_id res chain seq x y z
N MET A 1 -90.08 -27.23 -25.01
CA MET A 1 -89.60 -28.29 -24.09
C MET A 1 -88.26 -28.79 -24.58
N LEU A 2 -87.23 -28.67 -23.72
CA LEU A 2 -86.10 -29.60 -23.50
C LEU A 2 -85.09 -29.79 -24.67
N LEU A 3 -83.77 -29.86 -24.51
CA LEU A 3 -82.82 -29.62 -23.42
C LEU A 3 -81.43 -29.53 -24.09
N ARG A 4 -80.52 -28.66 -23.60
CA ARG A 4 -79.11 -28.56 -24.01
C ARG A 4 -78.32 -29.84 -23.70
N PRO A 5 -77.29 -30.21 -24.47
CA PRO A 5 -76.13 -30.91 -23.94
C PRO A 5 -74.97 -29.94 -23.69
N LEU A 6 -74.46 -30.02 -22.46
CA LEU A 6 -73.33 -29.32 -21.88
C LEU A 6 -72.03 -29.91 -22.46
N ALA A 7 -71.31 -29.17 -23.30
CA ALA A 7 -69.96 -29.53 -23.72
C ALA A 7 -68.95 -28.94 -22.72
N LEU A 8 -68.36 -29.82 -21.91
CA LEU A 8 -67.30 -29.51 -20.95
C LEU A 8 -65.98 -29.30 -21.73
N VAL A 9 -65.63 -28.05 -22.03
CA VAL A 9 -64.31 -27.70 -22.59
C VAL A 9 -63.32 -27.58 -21.44
N LEU A 10 -62.41 -28.56 -21.36
CA LEU A 10 -61.29 -28.61 -20.43
C LEU A 10 -60.24 -27.55 -20.84
N PHE A 11 -60.23 -26.42 -20.16
CA PHE A 11 -59.24 -25.35 -20.37
C PHE A 11 -57.91 -25.75 -19.71
N LEU A 12 -56.96 -26.26 -20.49
CA LEU A 12 -55.58 -26.51 -20.07
C LEU A 12 -54.88 -25.17 -19.82
N LEU A 13 -54.98 -24.67 -18.59
CA LEU A 13 -54.16 -23.61 -18.04
C LEU A 13 -52.68 -24.03 -18.14
N HIS A 14 -52.00 -23.57 -19.19
CA HIS A 14 -50.54 -23.61 -19.24
C HIS A 14 -50.01 -22.59 -18.24
N THR A 15 -49.70 -23.06 -17.05
CA THR A 15 -48.90 -22.33 -16.08
C THR A 15 -47.48 -22.20 -16.63
N THR A 16 -47.19 -21.11 -17.34
CA THR A 16 -45.81 -20.69 -17.56
C THR A 16 -45.23 -20.32 -16.21
N ALA A 17 -44.58 -21.29 -15.57
CA ALA A 17 -43.73 -21.06 -14.43
C ALA A 17 -42.65 -20.06 -14.84
N CYS A 18 -42.76 -18.83 -14.36
CA CYS A 18 -41.70 -17.83 -14.46
C CYS A 18 -40.58 -18.32 -13.52
N VAL A 19 -39.67 -19.14 -14.05
CA VAL A 19 -38.43 -19.46 -13.35
C VAL A 19 -37.60 -18.18 -13.40
N ALA A 20 -37.57 -17.47 -12.28
CA ALA A 20 -36.69 -16.34 -12.10
C ALA A 20 -35.24 -16.88 -12.18
N THR A 21 -34.58 -16.54 -13.27
CA THR A 21 -33.32 -17.13 -13.70
C THR A 21 -32.30 -16.01 -13.84
N VAL A 22 -31.04 -16.29 -13.48
CA VAL A 22 -29.91 -15.38 -13.68
C VAL A 22 -29.94 -14.84 -15.12
N PRO A 23 -29.84 -13.52 -15.34
CA PRO A 23 -29.93 -12.95 -16.68
C PRO A 23 -28.90 -13.54 -17.63
N SER A 24 -29.29 -13.82 -18.87
CA SER A 24 -28.37 -14.37 -19.87
C SER A 24 -27.16 -13.47 -20.14
N TRP A 25 -27.36 -12.15 -20.15
CA TRP A 25 -26.29 -11.16 -20.30
C TRP A 25 -25.32 -11.12 -19.11
N TYR A 26 -25.69 -11.66 -17.94
CA TYR A 26 -24.78 -11.78 -16.79
C TYR A 26 -23.86 -13.00 -16.94
N LEU A 27 -24.40 -14.11 -17.46
CA LEU A 27 -23.63 -15.34 -17.70
C LEU A 27 -22.76 -15.23 -18.95
N ALA A 28 -23.23 -14.51 -19.96
CA ALA A 28 -22.54 -14.27 -21.22
C ALA A 28 -22.63 -12.78 -21.58
N PRO A 29 -21.80 -11.92 -20.97
CA PRO A 29 -21.80 -10.49 -21.26
C PRO A 29 -21.39 -10.21 -22.71
N PRO A 30 -21.84 -9.07 -23.28
CA PRO A 30 -21.32 -8.59 -24.56
C PRO A 30 -19.80 -8.53 -24.54
N ALA A 31 -19.18 -8.92 -25.65
CA ALA A 31 -17.72 -8.82 -25.79
C ALA A 31 -17.27 -7.35 -25.81
N ASP A 32 -16.12 -7.07 -25.20
CA ASP A 32 -15.48 -5.76 -25.26
C ASP A 32 -15.22 -5.35 -26.72
N THR A 33 -15.54 -4.10 -27.07
CA THR A 33 -15.31 -3.53 -28.41
C THR A 33 -14.27 -2.42 -28.36
N ALA A 34 -13.87 -1.90 -29.53
CA ALA A 34 -13.00 -0.72 -29.61
C ALA A 34 -13.61 0.53 -28.95
N SER A 35 -14.95 0.60 -28.90
CA SER A 35 -15.68 1.75 -28.33
C SER A 35 -16.07 1.57 -26.86
N HIS A 36 -16.31 0.34 -26.42
CA HIS A 36 -16.88 0.08 -25.10
C HIS A 36 -16.23 -1.12 -24.40
N LEU A 37 -16.07 -1.00 -23.09
CA LEU A 37 -15.78 -2.10 -22.18
C LEU A 37 -17.03 -2.46 -21.39
N TYR A 38 -17.31 -3.75 -21.19
CA TYR A 38 -18.51 -4.24 -20.51
C TYR A 38 -18.16 -4.94 -19.20
N GLY A 39 -18.81 -4.56 -18.10
CA GLY A 39 -18.56 -5.16 -16.78
C GLY A 39 -19.82 -5.77 -16.22
N VAL A 40 -19.73 -6.96 -15.64
CA VAL A 40 -20.85 -7.59 -14.92
C VAL A 40 -20.58 -7.68 -13.44
N GLY A 41 -21.61 -7.47 -12.63
CA GLY A 41 -21.50 -7.59 -11.18
C GLY A 41 -22.82 -7.99 -10.55
N ALA A 42 -22.71 -8.75 -9.46
CA ALA A 42 -23.84 -9.17 -8.66
C ALA A 42 -23.63 -8.78 -7.20
N GLY A 43 -24.71 -8.47 -6.48
CA GLY A 43 -24.62 -8.08 -5.08
C GLY A 43 -25.96 -8.02 -4.38
N LEU A 44 -25.90 -7.90 -3.05
CA LEU A 44 -27.09 -7.78 -2.19
C LEU A 44 -27.79 -6.42 -2.32
N SER A 45 -27.18 -5.47 -3.03
CA SER A 45 -27.76 -4.16 -3.34
C SER A 45 -27.35 -3.72 -4.75
N PRO A 46 -28.11 -2.81 -5.39
CA PRO A 46 -27.73 -2.23 -6.67
C PRO A 46 -26.34 -1.57 -6.63
N LEU A 47 -25.96 -0.97 -5.49
CA LEU A 47 -24.65 -0.34 -5.33
C LEU A 47 -23.53 -1.39 -5.30
N ASN A 48 -23.73 -2.48 -4.57
CA ASN A 48 -22.76 -3.56 -4.50
C ASN A 48 -22.58 -4.25 -5.87
N ALA A 49 -23.68 -4.56 -6.56
CA ALA A 49 -23.65 -5.12 -7.91
C ALA A 49 -22.89 -4.21 -8.89
N ARG A 50 -23.11 -2.90 -8.81
CA ARG A 50 -22.37 -1.91 -9.60
C ARG A 50 -20.88 -1.90 -9.31
N GLN A 51 -20.51 -1.91 -8.02
CA GLN A 51 -19.12 -1.92 -7.59
C GLN A 51 -18.41 -3.17 -8.11
N GLN A 52 -19.06 -4.33 -8.05
CA GLN A 52 -18.55 -5.57 -8.63
C GLN A 52 -18.38 -5.48 -10.15
N ALA A 53 -19.32 -4.85 -10.86
CA ALA A 53 -19.22 -4.65 -12.30
C ALA A 53 -18.05 -3.75 -12.69
N LEU A 54 -17.75 -2.72 -11.89
CA LEU A 54 -16.57 -1.87 -12.06
C LEU A 54 -15.28 -2.66 -11.78
N ILE A 55 -15.27 -3.46 -10.71
CA ILE A 55 -14.16 -4.34 -10.36
C ILE A 55 -13.86 -5.34 -11.49
N ASP A 56 -14.88 -5.89 -12.13
CA ASP A 56 -14.71 -6.81 -13.26
C ASP A 56 -13.95 -6.15 -14.42
N ILE A 57 -14.34 -4.93 -14.83
CA ILE A 57 -13.62 -4.16 -15.85
C ILE A 57 -12.17 -3.87 -15.42
N THR A 58 -11.97 -3.34 -14.20
CA THR A 58 -10.62 -2.99 -13.74
C THR A 58 -9.73 -4.21 -13.56
N SER A 59 -10.28 -5.35 -13.12
CA SER A 59 -9.52 -6.59 -12.91
C SER A 59 -9.01 -7.13 -14.24
N ARG A 60 -9.81 -7.08 -15.31
CA ARG A 60 -9.36 -7.49 -16.66
C ARG A 60 -8.28 -6.57 -17.23
N LEU A 61 -8.29 -5.28 -16.87
CA LEU A 61 -7.20 -4.36 -17.21
C LEU A 61 -5.94 -4.69 -16.38
N GLN A 62 -6.08 -4.93 -15.07
CA GLN A 62 -4.99 -5.20 -14.14
C GLN A 62 -4.29 -6.55 -14.38
N VAL A 63 -5.02 -7.66 -14.56
CA VAL A 63 -4.44 -9.00 -14.75
C VAL A 63 -3.52 -9.03 -15.98
N ARG A 64 -3.90 -8.30 -17.03
CA ARG A 64 -3.08 -8.21 -18.25
C ARG A 64 -1.81 -7.37 -18.04
N VAL A 65 -1.84 -6.39 -17.13
CA VAL A 65 -0.68 -5.58 -16.72
C VAL A 65 0.24 -6.34 -15.77
N GLN A 66 -0.29 -7.00 -14.74
CA GLN A 66 0.50 -7.79 -13.78
C GLN A 66 1.31 -8.91 -14.46
N GLY A 67 0.74 -9.56 -15.49
CA GLY A 67 1.45 -10.55 -16.30
C GLY A 67 2.67 -9.99 -17.04
N ARG A 68 2.64 -8.72 -17.47
CA ARG A 68 3.77 -8.03 -18.11
C ARG A 68 4.75 -7.42 -17.12
N LEU A 69 4.27 -6.85 -16.01
CA LEU A 69 5.13 -6.28 -14.98
C LEU A 69 6.01 -7.36 -14.33
N LYS A 70 5.47 -8.57 -14.07
CA LYS A 70 6.29 -9.71 -13.61
C LYS A 70 7.40 -10.07 -14.61
N ALA A 71 7.14 -10.00 -15.91
CA ALA A 71 8.15 -10.26 -16.94
C ALA A 71 9.21 -9.15 -17.04
N HIS A 72 8.82 -7.87 -16.85
CA HIS A 72 9.75 -6.74 -16.90
C HIS A 72 10.67 -6.70 -15.66
N THR A 73 10.13 -6.96 -14.46
CA THR A 73 10.90 -7.02 -13.21
C THR A 73 11.94 -8.15 -13.22
N GLN A 74 11.62 -9.31 -13.81
CA GLN A 74 12.57 -10.42 -13.99
C GLN A 74 13.75 -10.08 -14.93
N THR A 75 13.56 -9.12 -15.85
CA THR A 75 14.59 -8.76 -16.82
C THR A 75 15.60 -7.74 -16.27
N LEU A 76 15.22 -6.98 -15.23
CA LEU A 76 16.04 -5.90 -14.67
C LEU A 76 16.90 -6.31 -13.45
N ASN A 77 16.51 -7.31 -12.65
CA ASN A 77 17.16 -7.56 -11.35
C ASN A 77 17.38 -9.05 -11.04
N GLY A 78 18.53 -9.60 -11.45
CA GLY A 78 18.97 -10.93 -11.04
C GLY A 78 19.41 -11.09 -9.56
N GLN A 79 19.27 -10.06 -8.71
CA GLN A 79 19.76 -10.08 -7.31
C GLN A 79 18.99 -9.13 -6.35
N VAL A 80 17.66 -9.04 -6.46
CA VAL A 80 16.83 -8.37 -5.41
C VAL A 80 15.54 -9.17 -5.15
N ASP A 81 15.69 -10.48 -4.93
CA ASP A 81 14.66 -11.36 -4.35
C ASP A 81 14.83 -11.26 -2.83
N GLN A 82 13.99 -10.64 -2.02
CA GLN A 82 12.80 -11.30 -1.46
C GLN A 82 11.89 -10.32 -0.70
N ARG A 83 12.27 -9.04 -0.52
CA ARG A 83 11.50 -8.07 0.31
C ARG A 83 10.65 -7.08 -0.46
N VAL A 84 11.01 -6.80 -1.72
CA VAL A 84 10.15 -5.99 -2.60
C VAL A 84 8.91 -6.79 -3.00
N GLU A 85 9.00 -8.12 -3.01
CA GLU A 85 7.88 -9.03 -3.29
C GLU A 85 6.75 -8.91 -2.27
N GLN A 86 7.05 -8.69 -0.99
CA GLN A 86 6.02 -8.61 0.07
C GLN A 86 5.32 -7.25 0.18
N GLN A 87 5.91 -6.16 -0.33
CA GLN A 87 5.26 -4.84 -0.31
C GLN A 87 4.48 -4.55 -1.60
N VAL A 88 4.74 -5.31 -2.67
CA VAL A 88 3.99 -5.30 -3.93
C VAL A 88 2.71 -6.16 -3.84
N GLU A 89 2.52 -6.94 -2.77
CA GLU A 89 1.22 -7.55 -2.43
C GLU A 89 0.20 -6.53 -1.86
N SER A 90 0.58 -5.26 -1.72
CA SER A 90 -0.29 -4.20 -1.23
C SER A 90 -1.25 -3.70 -2.32
N GLU A 91 -2.48 -4.19 -2.22
CA GLU A 91 -3.73 -3.45 -2.44
C GLU A 91 -3.81 -2.57 -3.71
N ASN A 92 -4.53 -3.11 -4.69
CA ASN A 92 -5.49 -2.39 -5.52
C ASN A 92 -4.99 -1.03 -6.07
N ALA A 93 -4.34 -1.06 -7.24
CA ALA A 93 -4.43 0.05 -8.19
C ALA A 93 -5.88 0.13 -8.70
N ALA A 94 -6.83 0.47 -7.82
CA ALA A 94 -8.22 0.69 -8.16
C ALA A 94 -8.27 1.96 -9.00
N PHE A 95 -8.11 1.79 -10.31
CA PHE A 95 -8.36 2.85 -11.26
C PHE A 95 -9.80 3.31 -11.06
N THR A 96 -9.99 4.58 -10.75
CA THR A 96 -11.34 5.13 -10.62
C THR A 96 -11.93 5.25 -12.02
N LEU A 97 -12.74 4.27 -12.41
CA LEU A 97 -13.51 4.31 -13.66
C LEU A 97 -14.55 5.44 -13.53
N SER A 98 -14.28 6.54 -14.22
CA SER A 98 -15.23 7.64 -14.39
C SER A 98 -15.99 7.43 -15.71
N ASN A 99 -17.24 7.89 -15.79
CA ASN A 99 -18.07 7.84 -17.01
C ASN A 99 -18.49 6.42 -17.45
N TYR A 100 -19.03 5.64 -16.51
CA TYR A 100 -19.72 4.39 -16.82
C TYR A 100 -21.24 4.62 -16.91
N GLU A 101 -21.89 3.79 -17.71
CA GLU A 101 -23.35 3.78 -17.87
C GLU A 101 -23.89 2.42 -17.41
N LEU A 102 -25.04 2.43 -16.73
CA LEU A 102 -25.80 1.21 -16.49
C LEU A 102 -26.43 0.78 -17.81
N TYR A 103 -25.99 -0.36 -18.33
CA TYR A 103 -26.45 -0.89 -19.61
C TYR A 103 -27.63 -1.85 -19.42
N GLU A 104 -27.55 -2.76 -18.45
CA GLU A 104 -28.67 -3.63 -18.05
C GLU A 104 -28.70 -3.81 -16.53
N SER A 105 -29.90 -4.05 -15.99
CA SER A 105 -30.09 -4.38 -14.57
C SER A 105 -31.19 -5.41 -14.42
N ALA A 106 -30.99 -6.35 -13.51
CA ALA A 106 -32.02 -7.29 -13.10
C ALA A 106 -31.97 -7.52 -11.60
N HIS A 107 -33.08 -7.99 -11.06
CA HIS A 107 -33.18 -8.41 -9.68
C HIS A 107 -33.86 -9.77 -9.64
N ASP A 108 -33.20 -10.74 -9.03
CA ASP A 108 -33.79 -12.04 -8.74
C ASP A 108 -33.56 -12.41 -7.28
N LYS A 109 -34.64 -12.79 -6.60
CA LYS A 109 -34.71 -13.08 -5.16
C LYS A 109 -34.11 -11.98 -4.29
N ASN A 110 -32.84 -12.11 -3.94
CA ASN A 110 -32.10 -11.21 -3.07
C ASN A 110 -30.76 -10.79 -3.69
N THR A 111 -30.65 -10.89 -5.03
CA THR A 111 -29.44 -10.56 -5.79
C THR A 111 -29.78 -9.58 -6.89
N PHE A 112 -29.09 -8.44 -6.86
CA PHE A 112 -29.07 -7.49 -7.95
C PHE A 112 -27.95 -7.89 -8.91
N TYR A 113 -28.26 -7.91 -10.20
CA TYR A 113 -27.29 -8.08 -11.28
C TYR A 113 -27.23 -6.76 -12.04
N GLN A 114 -26.02 -6.31 -12.37
CA GLN A 114 -25.81 -5.15 -13.23
C GLN A 114 -24.79 -5.46 -14.30
N LEU A 115 -25.06 -4.97 -15.51
CA LEU A 115 -24.13 -4.86 -16.60
C LEU A 115 -23.90 -3.38 -16.83
N ILE A 116 -22.65 -2.95 -16.75
CA ILE A 116 -22.25 -1.59 -17.07
C ILE A 116 -21.46 -1.57 -18.37
N ARG A 117 -21.45 -0.43 -19.03
CA ARG A 117 -20.51 -0.14 -20.11
C ARG A 117 -19.70 1.10 -19.80
N VAL A 118 -18.47 1.13 -20.27
CA VAL A 118 -17.58 2.29 -20.18
C VAL A 118 -17.14 2.68 -21.58
N ASP A 119 -17.21 3.96 -21.90
CA ASP A 119 -16.63 4.49 -23.14
C ASP A 119 -15.10 4.32 -23.09
N ARG A 120 -14.57 3.48 -23.97
CA ARG A 120 -13.15 3.11 -23.97
C ARG A 120 -12.25 4.32 -24.27
N PRO A 121 -12.51 5.15 -25.30
CA PRO A 121 -11.70 6.35 -25.55
C PRO A 121 -11.64 7.30 -24.36
N ALA A 122 -12.78 7.62 -23.74
CA ALA A 122 -12.86 8.48 -22.57
C ALA A 122 -12.14 7.87 -21.36
N LEU A 123 -12.22 6.55 -21.19
CA LEU A 123 -11.46 5.86 -20.15
C LEU A 123 -9.96 6.02 -20.38
N MET A 124 -9.45 5.77 -21.59
CA MET A 124 -8.02 5.89 -21.88
C MET A 124 -7.52 7.32 -21.65
N ALA A 125 -8.27 8.33 -22.09
CA ALA A 125 -7.96 9.73 -21.81
C ALA A 125 -7.94 10.05 -20.31
N GLY A 126 -8.88 9.47 -19.54
CA GLY A 126 -8.89 9.62 -18.07
C GLY A 126 -7.69 8.98 -17.38
N LEU A 127 -7.27 7.78 -17.84
CA LEU A 127 -6.08 7.12 -17.32
C LEU A 127 -4.80 7.87 -17.67
N GLU A 128 -4.70 8.42 -18.89
CA GLU A 128 -3.61 9.29 -19.32
C GLU A 128 -3.52 10.55 -18.45
N GLN A 129 -4.66 11.18 -18.15
CA GLN A 129 -4.69 12.34 -17.26
C GLN A 129 -4.23 11.99 -15.84
N GLN A 130 -4.69 10.86 -15.28
CA GLN A 130 -4.24 10.39 -13.96
C GLN A 130 -2.73 10.11 -13.95
N LEU A 131 -2.21 9.49 -15.01
CA LEU A 131 -0.79 9.22 -15.14
C LEU A 131 0.01 10.53 -15.16
N ASN A 132 -0.42 11.52 -15.95
CA ASN A 132 0.21 12.84 -16.00
C ASN A 132 0.24 13.51 -14.62
N GLN A 133 -0.85 13.44 -13.84
CA GLN A 133 -0.90 13.98 -12.48
C GLN A 133 0.13 13.31 -11.56
N HIS A 134 0.26 11.99 -11.62
CA HIS A 134 1.26 11.28 -10.81
C HIS A 134 2.69 11.58 -11.29
N LEU A 135 2.93 11.66 -12.60
CA LEU A 135 4.25 12.03 -13.14
C LEU A 135 4.64 13.47 -12.73
N GLU A 136 3.68 14.39 -12.72
CA GLU A 136 3.89 15.76 -12.22
C GLU A 136 4.26 15.75 -10.74
N GLN A 137 3.54 15.01 -9.90
CA GLN A 137 3.87 14.84 -8.48
C GLN A 137 5.30 14.31 -8.28
N LEU A 138 5.71 13.30 -9.05
CA LEU A 138 7.08 12.77 -8.99
C LEU A 138 8.12 13.78 -9.48
N SER A 139 7.78 14.57 -10.50
CA SER A 139 8.68 15.59 -11.05
C SER A 139 9.02 16.69 -10.03
N GLN A 140 8.07 17.04 -9.15
CA GLN A 140 8.27 18.04 -8.09
C GLN A 140 9.34 17.60 -7.09
N LEU A 141 9.52 16.30 -6.87
CA LEU A 141 10.56 15.75 -5.99
C LEU A 141 11.98 16.03 -6.51
N ARG A 142 12.15 16.24 -7.82
CA ARG A 142 13.44 16.54 -8.44
C ARG A 142 13.86 18.00 -8.27
N GLN A 143 12.90 18.91 -8.13
CA GLN A 143 13.15 20.35 -8.22
C GLN A 143 13.53 21.00 -6.89
N GLN A 144 13.44 20.27 -5.77
CA GLN A 144 13.68 20.83 -4.45
C GLN A 144 15.06 20.43 -3.91
N PRO A 145 15.94 21.37 -3.54
CA PRO A 145 17.17 21.05 -2.83
C PRO A 145 16.81 20.51 -1.44
N MET A 146 17.19 19.27 -1.18
CA MET A 146 16.91 18.57 0.07
C MET A 146 18.15 17.82 0.54
N SER A 147 18.30 17.64 1.85
CA SER A 147 19.28 16.70 2.39
C SER A 147 18.96 15.26 1.96
N SER A 148 19.97 14.40 1.94
CA SER A 148 19.81 12.99 1.55
C SER A 148 18.75 12.27 2.39
N LEU A 149 18.69 12.54 3.71
CA LEU A 149 17.68 11.96 4.60
C LEU A 149 16.26 12.41 4.25
N ARG A 150 16.05 13.72 4.02
CA ARG A 150 14.73 14.27 3.63
C ARG A 150 14.31 13.77 2.25
N GLN A 151 15.23 13.72 1.30
CA GLN A 151 14.98 13.18 -0.03
C GLN A 151 14.56 11.70 0.05
N PHE A 152 15.28 10.89 0.83
CA PHE A 152 14.93 9.47 0.97
C PHE A 152 13.55 9.27 1.63
N ARG A 153 13.21 10.08 2.63
CA ARG A 153 11.86 10.08 3.21
C ARG A 153 10.79 10.42 2.17
N LYS A 154 11.00 11.49 1.39
CA LYS A 154 10.05 11.91 0.34
C LYS A 154 9.87 10.85 -0.74
N LEU A 155 10.94 10.15 -1.11
CA LEU A 155 10.85 9.01 -2.03
C LEU A 155 9.99 7.89 -1.43
N ASN A 156 10.23 7.51 -0.16
CA ASN A 156 9.42 6.49 0.52
C ASN A 156 7.94 6.88 0.65
N GLN A 157 7.63 8.16 0.87
CA GLN A 157 6.26 8.67 0.92
C GLN A 157 5.52 8.60 -0.42
N ASN A 158 6.24 8.49 -1.54
CA ASN A 158 5.68 8.50 -2.89
C ASN A 158 5.80 7.14 -3.60
N LEU A 159 6.08 6.05 -2.86
CA LEU A 159 6.12 4.69 -3.43
C LEU A 159 4.80 4.34 -4.12
N THR A 160 3.67 4.54 -3.43
CA THR A 160 2.34 4.26 -3.99
C THR A 160 2.05 5.10 -5.23
N THR A 161 2.50 6.36 -5.27
CA THR A 161 2.39 7.22 -6.46
C THR A 161 3.16 6.64 -7.65
N ALA A 162 4.39 6.19 -7.42
CA ALA A 162 5.22 5.57 -8.45
C ALA A 162 4.65 4.23 -8.93
N ASP A 163 4.14 3.40 -8.00
CA ASP A 163 3.52 2.11 -8.35
C ASP A 163 2.23 2.31 -9.16
N THR A 164 1.42 3.30 -8.79
CA THR A 164 0.20 3.67 -9.54
C THR A 164 0.55 4.19 -10.93
N ALA A 165 1.55 5.08 -11.04
CA ALA A 165 2.02 5.58 -12.33
C ALA A 165 2.52 4.44 -13.23
N ARG A 166 3.30 3.50 -12.69
CA ARG A 166 3.79 2.33 -13.42
C ARG A 166 2.62 1.46 -13.92
N ALA A 167 1.62 1.23 -13.08
CA ALA A 167 0.44 0.45 -13.45
C ALA A 167 -0.38 1.13 -14.57
N LEU A 168 -0.62 2.44 -14.46
CA LEU A 168 -1.32 3.23 -15.48
C LEU A 168 -0.59 3.20 -16.82
N ALA A 169 0.73 3.44 -16.81
CA ALA A 169 1.56 3.37 -18.01
C ALA A 169 1.46 1.99 -18.69
N GLY A 170 1.50 0.92 -17.90
CA GLY A 170 1.33 -0.45 -18.40
C GLY A 170 -0.05 -0.70 -19.02
N VAL A 171 -1.13 -0.15 -18.45
CA VAL A 171 -2.47 -0.24 -19.05
C VAL A 171 -2.50 0.47 -20.41
N LEU A 172 -2.03 1.71 -20.48
CA LEU A 172 -2.06 2.53 -21.70
C LEU A 172 -1.23 1.89 -22.83
N GLU A 173 -0.01 1.43 -22.53
CA GLU A 173 0.86 0.76 -23.49
C GLU A 173 0.19 -0.52 -24.04
N GLN A 174 -0.45 -1.31 -23.18
CA GLN A 174 -1.14 -2.51 -23.60
C GLN A 174 -2.37 -2.22 -24.48
N GLN A 175 -3.05 -1.10 -24.25
CA GLN A 175 -4.15 -0.64 -25.09
C GLN A 175 -3.68 0.07 -26.36
N GLN A 176 -2.35 0.13 -26.61
CA GLN A 176 -1.75 0.89 -27.72
C GLN A 176 -2.15 2.37 -27.69
N HIS A 177 -2.49 2.89 -26.52
CA HIS A 177 -2.77 4.31 -26.31
C HIS A 177 -1.45 5.06 -26.08
N PRO A 178 -1.32 6.32 -26.55
CA PRO A 178 -0.14 7.13 -26.28
C PRO A 178 0.19 7.19 -24.78
N VAL A 179 1.46 6.95 -24.45
CA VAL A 179 1.96 7.05 -23.08
C VAL A 179 2.74 8.36 -22.95
N PRO A 180 2.46 9.18 -21.91
CA PRO A 180 3.25 10.37 -21.60
C PRO A 180 4.73 10.06 -21.31
N ASP A 181 5.56 11.11 -21.22
CA ASP A 181 6.98 10.97 -20.88
C ASP A 181 7.17 10.39 -19.47
N LEU A 182 7.77 9.20 -19.39
CA LEU A 182 8.02 8.48 -18.15
C LEU A 182 9.33 8.89 -17.45
N ALA A 183 10.06 9.89 -17.94
CA ALA A 183 11.29 10.36 -17.31
C ALA A 183 11.18 10.67 -15.80
N PRO A 184 10.09 11.27 -15.28
CA PRO A 184 9.91 11.46 -13.84
C PRO A 184 9.88 10.14 -13.05
N LEU A 185 9.19 9.12 -13.58
CA LEU A 185 9.11 7.80 -12.96
C LEU A 185 10.47 7.10 -12.96
N SER A 186 11.16 7.07 -14.10
CA SER A 186 12.51 6.47 -14.18
C SER A 186 13.53 7.20 -13.29
N TRP A 187 13.43 8.52 -13.16
CA TRP A 187 14.25 9.28 -12.21
C TRP A 187 13.96 8.86 -10.77
N PHE A 188 12.68 8.73 -10.41
CA PHE A 188 12.26 8.32 -9.07
C PHE A 188 12.80 6.93 -8.72
N GLU A 189 12.63 5.95 -9.60
CA GLU A 189 13.05 4.56 -9.39
C GLU A 189 14.56 4.45 -9.20
N ARG A 190 15.33 5.12 -10.07
CA ARG A 190 16.79 5.16 -9.96
C ARG A 190 17.23 5.82 -8.65
N ARG A 191 16.65 6.96 -8.28
CA ARG A 191 17.00 7.64 -7.02
C ARG A 191 16.65 6.81 -5.79
N LEU A 192 15.50 6.13 -5.80
CA LEU A 192 15.12 5.22 -4.73
C LEU A 192 16.13 4.06 -4.61
N ALA A 193 16.53 3.46 -5.72
CA ALA A 193 17.51 2.38 -5.74
C ALA A 193 18.89 2.84 -5.21
N GLU A 194 19.36 4.02 -5.64
CA GLU A 194 20.58 4.64 -5.14
C GLU A 194 20.54 4.86 -3.62
N HIS A 195 19.42 5.35 -3.10
CA HIS A 195 19.25 5.51 -1.66
C HIS A 195 19.20 4.17 -0.93
N LYS A 196 18.51 3.15 -1.44
CA LYS A 196 18.51 1.82 -0.80
C LYS A 196 19.90 1.18 -0.76
N ALA A 197 20.71 1.42 -1.79
CA ALA A 197 22.07 0.86 -1.86
C ALA A 197 23.08 1.60 -0.98
N ASN A 198 22.89 2.91 -0.75
CA ASN A 198 23.93 3.77 -0.16
C ASN A 198 23.49 4.55 1.09
N SER A 199 22.24 4.44 1.53
CA SER A 199 21.77 5.15 2.72
C SER A 199 22.29 4.47 3.97
N SER A 200 23.35 5.04 4.53
CA SER A 200 23.88 4.63 5.83
C SER A 200 23.57 5.64 6.91
N ILE A 201 23.36 5.19 8.14
CA ILE A 201 23.20 6.03 9.32
C ILE A 201 24.37 5.74 10.26
N LEU A 202 25.07 6.79 10.67
CA LEU A 202 26.10 6.66 11.70
C LEU A 202 25.42 6.58 13.07
N LEU A 203 25.76 5.56 13.84
CA LEU A 203 25.28 5.41 15.22
C LEU A 203 26.31 5.97 16.19
N GLU A 204 25.85 6.83 17.11
CA GLU A 204 26.63 7.29 18.24
C GLU A 204 25.90 6.94 19.53
N PHE A 205 26.57 6.21 20.41
CA PHE A 205 25.99 5.70 21.63
C PHE A 205 26.66 6.33 22.86
N THR A 206 25.87 6.56 23.91
CA THR A 206 26.36 7.06 25.19
C THR A 206 25.59 6.36 26.31
N ASP A 207 26.34 5.82 27.29
CA ASP A 207 25.79 5.11 28.46
C ASP A 207 24.82 3.95 28.13
N THR A 208 24.98 3.32 26.97
CA THR A 208 24.19 2.17 26.51
C THR A 208 24.88 0.83 26.78
N SER A 209 24.07 -0.24 26.80
CA SER A 209 24.56 -1.63 26.85
C SER A 209 24.86 -2.17 25.43
N PRO A 210 25.79 -3.14 25.27
CA PRO A 210 26.03 -3.77 23.97
C PRO A 210 24.79 -4.40 23.33
N GLN A 211 23.86 -4.88 24.16
CA GLN A 211 22.57 -5.41 23.70
C GLN A 211 21.70 -4.30 23.06
N THR A 212 21.72 -3.11 23.64
CA THR A 212 21.03 -1.94 23.10
C THR A 212 21.62 -1.53 21.76
N GLU A 213 22.95 -1.48 21.66
CA GLU A 213 23.66 -1.12 20.42
C GLU A 213 23.36 -2.11 19.30
N ALA A 214 23.42 -3.41 19.59
CA ALA A 214 23.07 -4.46 18.65
C ALA A 214 21.61 -4.39 18.20
N PHE A 215 20.69 -4.13 19.14
CA PHE A 215 19.27 -3.97 18.81
C PHE A 215 19.04 -2.78 17.88
N VAL A 216 19.57 -1.60 18.20
CA VAL A 216 19.37 -0.39 17.38
C VAL A 216 19.99 -0.55 16.00
N SER A 217 21.15 -1.22 15.91
CA SER A 217 21.79 -1.54 14.63
C SER A 217 20.91 -2.44 13.78
N GLN A 218 20.43 -3.57 14.35
CA GLN A 218 19.55 -4.50 13.65
C GLN A 218 18.23 -3.83 13.24
N TRP A 219 17.67 -2.99 14.11
CA TRP A 219 16.42 -2.27 13.83
C TRP A 219 16.55 -1.30 12.65
N LEU A 220 17.71 -0.64 12.48
CA LEU A 220 18.01 0.17 11.30
C LEU A 220 18.18 -0.67 10.03
N ASP A 221 18.91 -1.78 10.13
CA ASP A 221 19.14 -2.70 9.02
C ASP A 221 17.81 -3.30 8.52
N ASP A 222 16.94 -3.75 9.42
CA ASP A 222 15.61 -4.26 9.10
C ASP A 222 14.71 -3.19 8.45
N SER A 223 14.98 -1.92 8.76
CA SER A 223 14.31 -0.76 8.18
C SER A 223 14.93 -0.27 6.85
N GLY A 224 15.96 -0.96 6.34
CA GLY A 224 16.57 -0.68 5.05
C GLY A 224 17.68 0.38 5.05
N PHE A 225 18.25 0.69 6.22
CA PHE A 225 19.45 1.54 6.34
C PHE A 225 20.67 0.70 6.67
N GLN A 226 21.81 1.01 6.06
CA GLN A 226 23.08 0.43 6.49
C GLN A 226 23.57 1.12 7.76
N VAL A 227 24.13 0.37 8.69
CA VAL A 227 24.77 0.95 9.88
C VAL A 227 26.23 1.34 9.59
N SER A 228 26.59 2.61 9.85
CA SER A 228 27.98 3.10 9.84
C SER A 228 28.77 2.89 8.53
N GLY A 229 28.14 3.21 7.39
CA GLY A 229 28.76 3.18 6.06
C GLY A 229 29.66 4.40 5.75
N PRO A 230 30.39 4.37 4.61
CA PRO A 230 31.43 5.35 4.30
C PRO A 230 30.93 6.79 4.04
N ASN A 231 29.62 7.01 3.94
CA ASN A 231 29.02 8.34 3.79
C ASN A 231 27.63 8.35 4.46
N PRO A 232 27.55 8.55 5.78
CA PRO A 232 26.27 8.54 6.47
C PRO A 232 25.39 9.69 6.01
N ILE A 233 24.14 9.39 5.67
CA ILE A 233 23.13 10.39 5.30
C ILE A 233 22.58 11.11 6.54
N ALA A 234 22.80 10.56 7.73
CA ALA A 234 22.42 11.13 9.02
C ALA A 234 23.23 10.49 10.16
N ILE A 235 23.23 11.14 11.32
CA ILE A 235 23.76 10.60 12.58
C ILE A 235 22.61 10.40 13.55
N LEU A 236 22.50 9.19 14.10
CA LEU A 236 21.56 8.85 15.16
C LEU A 236 22.33 8.73 16.48
N LYS A 237 22.13 9.70 17.36
CA LYS A 237 22.72 9.70 18.71
C LYS A 237 21.73 9.10 19.69
N PHE A 238 22.13 8.11 20.47
CA PHE A 238 21.29 7.51 21.49
C PHE A 238 21.98 7.51 22.85
N ASN A 239 21.37 8.20 23.80
CA ASN A 239 21.79 8.25 25.20
C ASN A 239 20.77 7.56 26.11
N ILE A 240 21.22 6.82 27.11
CA ILE A 240 20.37 6.25 28.16
C ILE A 240 20.89 6.68 29.52
N ASP A 241 20.12 7.51 30.22
CA ASP A 241 20.42 7.93 31.58
C ASP A 241 19.66 7.03 32.57
N ALA A 242 20.37 6.30 33.41
CA ALA A 242 19.78 5.50 34.47
C ALA A 242 19.59 6.32 35.75
N GLN A 243 18.35 6.42 36.23
CA GLN A 243 18.06 7.04 37.52
C GLN A 243 18.46 6.09 38.67
N PRO A 244 18.86 6.63 39.84
CA PRO A 244 19.19 5.80 41.00
C PRO A 244 18.06 4.83 41.35
N ALA A 245 18.41 3.57 41.59
CA ALA A 245 17.45 2.55 41.96
C ALA A 245 16.72 2.91 43.27
N ARG A 246 15.45 2.55 43.34
CA ARG A 246 14.64 2.67 44.55
C ARG A 246 14.21 1.29 45.00
N GLU A 247 14.41 1.00 46.27
CA GLU A 247 13.86 -0.21 46.87
C GLU A 247 12.49 0.09 47.47
N LEU A 248 11.46 -0.60 46.99
CA LEU A 248 10.10 -0.47 47.48
C LEU A 248 9.54 -1.88 47.69
N PHE A 249 9.11 -2.19 48.92
CA PHE A 249 8.49 -3.48 49.26
C PHE A 249 9.37 -4.71 48.91
N GLY A 250 10.70 -4.60 49.07
CA GLY A 250 11.64 -5.68 48.73
C GLY A 250 11.84 -5.89 47.23
N GLN A 251 11.47 -4.90 46.41
CA GLN A 251 11.70 -4.90 44.96
C GLN A 251 12.56 -3.69 44.58
N TYR A 252 13.46 -3.90 43.62
CA TYR A 252 14.26 -2.87 43.00
C TYR A 252 13.48 -2.26 41.82
N HIS A 253 13.33 -0.94 41.83
CA HIS A 253 12.75 -0.16 40.75
C HIS A 253 13.83 0.70 40.11
N VAL A 254 14.06 0.52 38.81
CA VAL A 254 15.02 1.31 38.03
C VAL A 254 14.26 2.00 36.91
N ARG A 255 14.46 3.31 36.78
CA ARG A 255 13.92 4.12 35.68
C ARG A 255 15.05 4.48 34.73
N LEU A 256 14.79 4.36 33.44
CA LEU A 256 15.68 4.82 32.38
C LEU A 256 15.03 5.98 31.63
N ASP A 257 15.80 7.03 31.38
CA ASP A 257 15.43 8.14 30.52
C ASP A 257 16.30 8.06 29.25
N GLY A 258 15.70 7.65 28.14
CA GLY A 258 16.35 7.55 26.84
C GLY A 258 16.19 8.81 26.01
N LYS A 259 17.24 9.23 25.29
CA LYS A 259 17.21 10.35 24.36
C LYS A 259 17.81 9.94 23.02
N LEU A 260 16.96 9.92 22.00
CA LEU A 260 17.34 9.66 20.61
C LEU A 260 17.34 10.97 19.84
N THR A 261 18.48 11.36 19.28
CA THR A 261 18.69 12.62 18.56
C THR A 261 19.16 12.34 17.15
N VAL A 262 18.50 12.96 16.16
CA VAL A 262 18.86 12.82 14.76
C VAL A 262 19.55 14.10 14.29
N VAL A 263 20.75 13.95 13.74
CA VAL A 263 21.52 15.04 13.15
C VAL A 263 21.64 14.81 11.66
N ASP A 264 21.25 15.81 10.88
CA ASP A 264 21.31 15.82 9.42
C ASP A 264 21.99 17.12 8.99
N GLN A 265 23.02 17.01 8.14
CA GLN A 265 23.87 18.13 7.72
C GLN A 265 24.39 19.00 8.90
N GLY A 266 24.72 18.36 10.03
CA GLY A 266 25.23 19.03 11.23
C GLY A 266 24.18 19.74 12.08
N GLN A 267 22.90 19.69 11.70
CA GLN A 267 21.79 20.27 12.47
C GLN A 267 20.96 19.19 13.13
N ILE A 268 20.53 19.42 14.37
CA ILE A 268 19.56 18.54 15.03
C ILE A 268 18.21 18.71 14.32
N VAL A 269 17.75 17.67 13.64
CA VAL A 269 16.47 17.66 12.93
C VAL A 269 15.36 16.99 13.72
N HIS A 270 15.70 16.14 14.69
CA HIS A 270 14.73 15.54 15.59
C HIS A 270 15.33 15.15 16.94
N THR A 271 14.48 15.12 17.97
CA THR A 271 14.80 14.53 19.27
C THR A 271 13.56 13.83 19.84
N LYS A 272 13.68 12.53 20.09
CA LYS A 272 12.69 11.73 20.81
C LYS A 272 13.20 11.45 22.21
N ARG A 273 12.34 11.65 23.20
CA ARG A 273 12.58 11.24 24.59
C ARG A 273 11.71 10.04 24.90
N LEU A 274 12.30 9.04 25.53
CA LEU A 274 11.69 7.77 25.90
C LEU A 274 11.92 7.54 27.38
N THR A 275 10.98 6.88 28.05
CA THR A 275 11.11 6.55 29.47
C THR A 275 10.57 5.17 29.72
N SER A 276 11.28 4.38 30.51
CA SER A 276 10.84 3.05 30.93
C SER A 276 11.19 2.80 32.39
N THR A 277 10.45 1.88 33.00
CA THR A 277 10.67 1.49 34.40
C THR A 277 10.66 -0.02 34.50
N GLY A 278 11.77 -0.57 34.96
CA GLY A 278 11.91 -1.99 35.25
C GLY A 278 11.81 -2.26 36.74
N VAL A 279 11.25 -3.43 37.06
CA VAL A 279 11.04 -3.89 38.44
C VAL A 279 11.55 -5.31 38.57
N SER A 280 12.29 -5.60 39.65
CA SER A 280 12.78 -6.94 39.96
C SER A 280 12.93 -7.14 41.46
N SER A 281 12.58 -8.31 41.97
CA SER A 281 12.87 -8.73 43.35
C SER A 281 14.28 -9.30 43.52
N LEU A 282 15.00 -9.55 42.42
CA LEU A 282 16.31 -10.22 42.45
C LEU A 282 17.46 -9.24 42.64
N SER A 283 17.50 -8.17 41.85
CA SER A 283 18.58 -7.19 41.89
C SER A 283 18.24 -5.93 41.09
N GLU A 284 18.97 -4.85 41.39
CA GLU A 284 18.99 -3.62 40.60
C GLU A 284 19.37 -3.89 39.13
N ALA A 285 20.39 -4.71 38.88
CA ALA A 285 20.83 -5.04 37.52
C ALA A 285 19.71 -5.71 36.69
N GLN A 286 18.94 -6.60 37.31
CA GLN A 286 17.80 -7.23 36.65
C GLN A 286 16.67 -6.24 36.39
N ALA A 287 16.39 -5.34 37.35
CA ALA A 287 15.41 -4.27 37.14
C ALA A 287 15.84 -3.34 36.00
N LYS A 288 17.14 -2.98 35.91
CA LYS A 288 17.69 -2.20 34.81
C LYS A 288 17.50 -2.90 33.46
N ALA A 289 17.83 -4.20 33.37
CA ALA A 289 17.67 -4.97 32.13
C ALA A 289 16.20 -5.02 31.66
N VAL A 290 15.24 -5.14 32.59
CA VAL A 290 13.80 -5.06 32.27
C VAL A 290 13.43 -3.67 31.75
N ALA A 291 13.95 -2.61 32.36
CA ALA A 291 13.73 -1.24 31.88
C ALA A 291 14.31 -1.05 30.46
N GLU A 292 15.52 -1.54 30.18
CA GLU A 292 16.13 -1.50 28.85
C GLU A 292 15.24 -2.22 27.82
N GLN A 293 14.81 -3.45 28.10
CA GLN A 293 13.94 -4.20 27.19
C GLN A 293 12.62 -3.46 26.87
N GLN A 294 12.02 -2.80 27.86
CA GLN A 294 10.82 -1.98 27.62
C GLN A 294 11.11 -0.77 26.75
N LEU A 295 12.26 -0.11 26.94
CA LEU A 295 12.69 1.01 26.13
C LEU A 295 12.88 0.58 24.66
N LEU A 296 13.55 -0.55 24.43
CA LEU A 296 13.76 -1.10 23.08
C LEU A 296 12.43 -1.50 22.43
N LYS A 297 11.46 -2.03 23.19
CA LYS A 297 10.11 -2.29 22.69
C LYS A 297 9.38 -1.02 22.26
N GLN A 298 9.56 0.10 22.98
CA GLN A 298 9.00 1.39 22.55
C GLN A 298 9.62 1.82 21.21
N ILE A 299 10.95 1.68 21.03
CA ILE A 299 11.62 1.97 19.75
C ILE A 299 11.08 1.07 18.63
N ALA A 300 10.95 -0.25 18.88
CA ALA A 300 10.44 -1.21 17.91
C ALA A 300 9.01 -0.89 17.44
N GLY A 301 8.18 -0.32 18.31
CA GLY A 301 6.80 0.03 18.02
C GLY A 301 6.62 1.34 17.24
N GLU A 302 7.68 2.13 17.07
CA GLU A 302 7.64 3.42 16.40
C GLU A 302 7.96 3.26 14.90
N ASN A 303 7.31 4.08 14.07
CA ASN A 303 7.67 4.16 12.66
C ASN A 303 9.04 4.84 12.54
N ILE A 304 10.02 4.16 11.92
CA ILE A 304 11.38 4.69 11.79
C ILE A 304 11.42 6.09 11.17
N TRP A 305 10.55 6.39 10.20
CA TRP A 305 10.51 7.71 9.58
C TRP A 305 10.01 8.79 10.53
N GLN A 306 9.10 8.46 11.46
CA GLN A 306 8.68 9.41 12.50
C GLN A 306 9.80 9.69 13.50
N LEU A 307 10.66 8.70 13.78
CA LEU A 307 11.83 8.86 14.63
C LEU A 307 12.97 9.62 13.92
N LEU A 308 13.17 9.41 12.63
CA LEU A 308 14.24 10.07 11.88
C LEU A 308 13.87 11.52 11.53
N LEU A 309 12.65 11.76 11.08
CA LEU A 309 12.14 13.06 10.69
C LEU A 309 10.61 13.10 10.93
N PRO A 310 10.11 13.77 11.99
CA PRO A 310 8.67 13.94 12.18
C PRO A 310 8.06 14.82 11.06
N MET A 311 6.74 14.76 10.87
CA MET A 311 6.02 15.65 9.93
C MET A 311 6.14 17.11 10.33
#